data_AF-A0A939GA55-F1
#
_entry.id   AF-A0A939GA55-F1
#
_cell.length_a   1.000
_cell.length_b   1.000
_cell.length_c   1.000
_cell.angle_alpha   90.00
_cell.angle_beta   90.00
_cell.angle_gamma   90.00
#
_symmetry.space_group_name_H-M   'P 1'
#
loop_
_entity.id
_entity.type
_entity.pdbx_description
1 polymer ?
#
loop_
_entity_poly.entity_id
_entity_poly.type
_entity_poly.pdbx_seq_one_letter_code
_entity_poly.pdbx_strand_id
1 'polypeptide(L)'
;MKPVLYLLFFFATPLFGQAPTNGLIAYYPFNGNADDASGNTNNGVVRMATLTTDRLGTANSAYHFSDGANIVVANSTSLQLTNSFTFSGWMNLRSFVGRDGDSGGSSPNGTHVLFSKDCDRDWLSLLLVIQAAPRGYVAGGTWKGSLSHFLSTTLDTWTHVGMSYNGTFIKLYINGLPVAASASPNTFTATNARDLYIGGMACWPYFFNGDLDDFRFYNRDLTDDEVKATFIAENGVIQSIKAGNWMDASTWSCQCIPTAANPVVVKHVVQISTTETGNAYTVKEMLGGQVVLGATAKLQIRRP
;
A
#
# COMPACT_ATOMS: atom_id res chain seq x y z
N MET A 1 -29.31 24.00 -37.27
CA MET A 1 -28.50 22.87 -37.78
C MET A 1 -27.42 22.57 -36.76
N LYS A 2 -27.40 21.37 -36.17
CA LYS A 2 -26.35 20.95 -35.23
C LYS A 2 -25.18 20.40 -36.07
N PRO A 3 -23.92 20.84 -35.87
CA PRO A 3 -22.80 20.27 -36.60
C PRO A 3 -22.53 18.85 -36.06
N VAL A 4 -22.44 17.89 -36.98
CA VAL A 4 -21.97 16.52 -36.70
C VAL A 4 -20.45 16.54 -36.87
N LEU A 5 -19.72 16.30 -35.78
CA LEU A 5 -18.26 16.21 -35.79
C LEU A 5 -17.87 14.73 -35.85
N TYR A 6 -17.22 14.32 -36.94
CA TYR A 6 -16.56 13.02 -37.05
C TYR A 6 -15.22 13.07 -36.29
N LEU A 7 -15.03 12.18 -35.31
CA LEU A 7 -13.75 12.01 -34.61
C LEU A 7 -13.01 10.79 -35.17
N LEU A 8 -11.80 11.01 -35.68
CA LEU A 8 -10.80 9.95 -35.89
C LEU A 8 -10.25 9.50 -34.53
N PHE A 9 -10.17 8.18 -34.32
CA PHE A 9 -9.59 7.57 -33.13
C PHE A 9 -8.08 7.34 -33.32
N PHE A 10 -7.27 7.97 -32.47
CA PHE A 10 -5.91 7.52 -32.19
C PHE A 10 -5.93 6.75 -30.87
N PHE A 11 -5.51 5.48 -30.90
CA PHE A 11 -5.28 4.69 -29.69
C PHE A 11 -3.94 5.08 -29.08
N ALA A 12 -3.94 6.08 -28.19
CA ALA A 12 -2.85 6.24 -27.24
C ALA A 12 -3.19 5.40 -26.00
N THR A 13 -2.38 4.38 -25.70
CA THR A 13 -2.43 3.70 -24.41
C THR A 13 -2.00 4.70 -23.34
N PRO A 14 -2.87 5.09 -22.39
CA PRO A 14 -2.45 6.02 -21.34
C PRO A 14 -1.33 5.38 -20.52
N LEU A 15 -0.25 6.12 -20.30
CA LEU A 15 0.77 5.76 -19.33
C LEU A 15 0.11 5.90 -17.95
N PHE A 16 -0.29 4.78 -17.36
CA PHE A 16 -0.83 4.77 -16.02
C PHE A 16 0.26 5.20 -15.03
N GLY A 17 -0.14 5.77 -13.89
CA GLY A 17 0.78 5.92 -12.77
C GLY A 17 1.30 4.54 -12.43
N GLN A 18 2.55 4.23 -12.77
CA GLN A 18 3.13 2.92 -12.52
C GLN A 18 3.80 2.96 -11.15
N ALA A 19 3.64 1.89 -10.38
CA ALA A 19 4.49 1.67 -9.21
C ALA A 19 5.97 1.79 -9.66
N PRO A 20 6.80 2.58 -8.95
CA PRO A 20 8.18 2.76 -9.35
C PRO A 20 8.90 1.42 -9.38
N THR A 21 9.79 1.22 -10.36
CA THR A 21 10.64 0.02 -10.45
C THR A 21 12.08 0.31 -10.03
N ASN A 22 12.50 1.58 -10.08
CA ASN A 22 13.80 1.99 -9.60
C ASN A 22 13.92 1.74 -8.09
N GLY A 23 14.93 0.96 -7.70
CA GLY A 23 15.18 0.56 -6.32
C GLY A 23 14.25 -0.51 -5.79
N LEU A 24 13.39 -1.12 -6.62
CA LEU A 24 12.56 -2.25 -6.22
C LEU A 24 13.44 -3.49 -6.05
N ILE A 25 13.43 -4.07 -4.85
CA ILE A 25 14.25 -5.23 -4.48
C ILE A 25 13.43 -6.50 -4.26
N ALA A 26 12.14 -6.37 -3.95
CA ALA A 26 11.23 -7.50 -3.89
C ALA A 26 9.80 -7.04 -4.20
N TYR A 27 9.08 -7.85 -4.98
CA TYR A 27 7.66 -7.63 -5.25
C TYR A 27 6.92 -8.97 -5.26
N TYR A 28 5.96 -9.14 -4.35
CA TYR A 28 5.11 -10.31 -4.30
C TYR A 28 3.66 -9.90 -4.61
N PRO A 29 3.20 -10.09 -5.86
CA PRO A 29 1.80 -9.91 -6.23
C PRO A 29 0.88 -11.00 -5.66
N PHE A 30 1.45 -12.06 -5.07
CA PHE A 30 0.73 -13.21 -4.53
C PHE A 30 -0.27 -13.88 -5.49
N ASN A 31 -0.04 -13.76 -6.80
CA ASN A 31 -0.81 -14.42 -7.87
C ASN A 31 -0.47 -15.91 -7.95
N GLY A 32 -0.95 -16.69 -7.00
CA GLY A 32 -0.84 -18.14 -6.94
C GLY A 32 0.41 -18.68 -6.26
N ASN A 33 1.40 -17.83 -5.95
CA ASN A 33 2.66 -18.23 -5.30
C ASN A 33 3.26 -17.04 -4.51
N ALA A 34 4.36 -17.29 -3.81
CA ALA A 34 5.16 -16.26 -3.14
C ALA A 34 6.46 -15.95 -3.92
N ASP A 35 6.42 -16.04 -5.25
CA ASP A 35 7.59 -15.76 -6.08
C ASP A 35 7.79 -14.24 -6.24
N ASP A 36 9.06 -13.84 -6.33
CA ASP A 36 9.45 -12.44 -6.49
C ASP A 36 9.34 -11.99 -7.95
N ALA A 37 8.39 -11.10 -8.21
CA ALA A 37 8.13 -10.47 -9.50
C ALA A 37 8.97 -9.19 -9.74
N SER A 38 9.88 -8.81 -8.84
CA SER A 38 10.77 -7.66 -9.06
C SER A 38 11.91 -7.94 -10.04
N GLY A 39 12.20 -9.22 -10.29
CA GLY A 39 13.35 -9.66 -11.08
C GLY A 39 14.62 -9.93 -10.26
N ASN A 40 14.59 -9.78 -8.94
CA ASN A 40 15.74 -10.03 -8.06
C ASN A 40 15.79 -11.46 -7.48
N THR A 41 14.82 -12.32 -7.84
CA THR A 41 14.76 -13.74 -7.44
C THR A 41 14.71 -13.97 -5.93
N ASN A 42 14.25 -12.98 -5.16
CA ASN A 42 14.05 -13.10 -3.72
C ASN A 42 12.77 -13.90 -3.41
N ASN A 43 12.64 -15.13 -3.92
CA ASN A 43 11.41 -15.90 -3.77
C ASN A 43 11.14 -16.25 -2.31
N GLY A 44 9.87 -16.17 -1.91
CA GLY A 44 9.40 -16.53 -0.58
C GLY A 44 9.05 -18.01 -0.45
N VAL A 45 9.35 -18.58 0.71
CA VAL A 45 8.91 -19.91 1.13
C VAL A 45 7.71 -19.74 2.05
N VAL A 46 6.54 -20.17 1.57
CA VAL A 46 5.28 -20.13 2.32
C VAL A 46 5.33 -21.13 3.47
N ARG A 47 5.01 -20.67 4.69
CA ARG A 47 4.86 -21.49 5.89
C ARG A 47 3.49 -21.26 6.50
N MET A 48 2.60 -22.21 6.32
CA MET A 48 1.22 -22.24 6.86
C MET A 48 0.28 -21.11 6.40
N ALA A 49 0.76 -20.08 5.69
CA ALA A 49 -0.10 -19.14 5.00
C ALA A 49 -0.79 -19.81 3.81
N THR A 50 -2.01 -19.41 3.48
CA THR A 50 -2.82 -20.02 2.42
C THR A 50 -3.28 -18.97 1.42
N LEU A 51 -3.36 -19.33 0.14
CA LEU A 51 -3.91 -18.44 -0.89
C LEU A 51 -5.36 -18.07 -0.57
N THR A 52 -5.72 -16.82 -0.86
CA THR A 52 -7.06 -16.25 -0.66
C THR A 52 -7.40 -15.28 -1.79
N THR A 53 -8.59 -14.68 -1.72
CA THR A 53 -9.07 -13.68 -2.67
C THR A 53 -8.47 -12.30 -2.34
N ASP A 54 -8.02 -11.59 -3.37
CA ASP A 54 -7.47 -10.23 -3.24
C ASP A 54 -8.55 -9.16 -3.02
N ARG A 55 -8.13 -7.89 -2.99
CA ARG A 55 -9.02 -6.72 -2.89
C ARG A 55 -9.91 -6.48 -4.12
N LEU A 56 -9.55 -7.06 -5.26
CA LEU A 56 -10.24 -6.91 -6.54
C LEU A 56 -11.22 -8.07 -6.81
N GLY A 57 -11.30 -9.05 -5.91
CA GLY A 57 -12.15 -10.23 -6.04
C GLY A 57 -11.50 -11.36 -6.84
N THR A 58 -10.21 -11.26 -7.14
CA THR A 58 -9.44 -12.30 -7.85
C THR A 58 -9.06 -13.40 -6.87
N ALA A 59 -9.47 -14.63 -7.17
CA ALA A 59 -9.14 -15.80 -6.35
C ALA A 59 -7.65 -16.14 -6.46
N ASN A 60 -7.05 -16.58 -5.35
CA ASN A 60 -5.64 -16.96 -5.26
C ASN A 60 -4.67 -15.84 -5.64
N SER A 61 -5.02 -14.60 -5.33
CA SER A 61 -4.21 -13.40 -5.61
C SER A 61 -3.80 -12.65 -4.33
N ALA A 62 -3.91 -13.30 -3.17
CA ALA A 62 -3.44 -12.80 -1.88
C ALA A 62 -3.08 -14.00 -0.98
N TYR A 63 -2.39 -13.76 0.14
CA TYR A 63 -2.19 -14.77 1.18
C TYR A 63 -2.90 -14.41 2.47
N HIS A 64 -3.61 -15.38 3.03
CA HIS A 64 -4.14 -15.37 4.39
C HIS A 64 -3.09 -15.89 5.38
N PHE A 65 -2.93 -15.15 6.48
CA PHE A 65 -2.05 -15.46 7.60
C PHE A 65 -2.87 -15.62 8.88
N SER A 66 -2.55 -16.65 9.64
CA SER A 66 -3.07 -16.94 10.98
C SER A 66 -1.92 -17.08 11.98
N ASP A 67 -2.21 -17.50 13.22
CA ASP A 67 -1.17 -17.76 14.22
C ASP A 67 -0.09 -18.73 13.67
N GLY A 68 1.17 -18.29 13.74
CA GLY A 68 2.36 -18.99 13.26
C GLY A 68 2.61 -18.89 11.75
N ALA A 69 1.64 -18.48 10.95
CA ALA A 69 1.80 -18.40 9.49
C ALA A 69 2.76 -17.27 9.11
N ASN A 70 3.63 -17.53 8.13
CA ASN A 70 4.53 -16.52 7.57
C ASN A 70 5.02 -16.94 6.18
N ILE A 71 5.64 -16.00 5.47
CA ILE A 71 6.45 -16.28 4.29
C ILE A 71 7.88 -15.87 4.62
N VAL A 72 8.84 -16.77 4.39
CA VAL A 72 10.26 -16.53 4.66
C VAL A 72 10.99 -16.32 3.35
N VAL A 73 11.68 -15.20 3.25
CA VAL A 73 12.52 -14.83 2.12
C VAL A 73 13.97 -14.86 2.59
N ALA A 74 14.73 -15.80 2.05
CA ALA A 74 16.12 -15.97 2.41
C ALA A 74 16.92 -14.70 2.13
N ASN A 75 17.83 -14.34 3.03
CA ASN A 75 18.66 -13.17 2.86
C ASN A 75 19.49 -13.25 1.56
N SER A 76 19.60 -12.13 0.86
CA SER A 76 20.39 -11.98 -0.35
C SER A 76 21.08 -10.62 -0.35
N THR A 77 22.05 -10.42 -1.24
CA THR A 77 22.75 -9.12 -1.36
C THR A 77 21.81 -7.96 -1.67
N SER A 78 20.75 -8.20 -2.45
CA SER A 78 19.74 -7.17 -2.80
C SER A 78 18.84 -6.77 -1.63
N LEU A 79 18.67 -7.67 -0.63
CA LEU A 79 17.93 -7.43 0.60
C LEU A 79 18.77 -6.78 1.70
N GLN A 80 20.06 -6.52 1.44
CA GLN A 80 20.93 -5.77 2.35
C GLN A 80 20.70 -4.28 2.14
N LEU A 81 20.04 -3.66 3.10
CA LEU A 81 19.68 -2.25 3.09
C LEU A 81 20.88 -1.38 3.45
N THR A 82 20.93 -0.17 2.90
CA THR A 82 22.00 0.79 3.23
C THR A 82 21.53 1.77 4.28
N ASN A 83 21.14 2.98 3.89
CA ASN A 83 20.65 4.02 4.81
C ASN A 83 19.20 4.40 4.54
N SER A 84 18.55 3.82 3.53
CA SER A 84 17.16 4.09 3.20
C SER A 84 16.45 2.84 2.68
N PHE A 85 15.13 2.80 2.84
CA PHE A 85 14.27 1.75 2.32
C PHE A 85 12.82 2.25 2.25
N THR A 86 11.98 1.52 1.51
CA THR A 86 10.53 1.68 1.58
C THR A 86 9.85 0.31 1.52
N PHE A 87 8.85 0.12 2.36
CA PHE A 87 7.87 -0.96 2.25
C PHE A 87 6.52 -0.36 1.79
N SER A 88 5.80 -1.10 0.95
CA SER A 88 4.43 -0.80 0.52
C SER A 88 3.67 -2.10 0.34
N GLY A 89 2.38 -2.14 0.68
CA GLY A 89 1.54 -3.29 0.39
C GLY A 89 0.13 -3.13 0.91
N TRP A 90 -0.73 -4.08 0.57
CA TRP A 90 -2.12 -4.14 1.02
C TRP A 90 -2.28 -5.10 2.18
N MET A 91 -3.08 -4.69 3.15
CA MET A 91 -3.46 -5.55 4.27
C MET A 91 -4.97 -5.54 4.47
N ASN A 92 -5.52 -6.67 4.91
CA ASN A 92 -6.87 -6.80 5.41
C ASN A 92 -6.83 -7.57 6.73
N LEU A 93 -7.02 -6.87 7.84
CA LEU A 93 -6.98 -7.50 9.15
C LEU A 93 -8.27 -8.28 9.40
N ARG A 94 -8.16 -9.55 9.78
CA ARG A 94 -9.31 -10.44 10.07
C ARG A 94 -9.56 -10.63 11.56
N SER A 95 -8.60 -10.26 12.39
CA SER A 95 -8.75 -10.25 13.85
C SER A 95 -7.85 -9.22 14.50
N PHE A 96 -8.35 -8.60 15.57
CA PHE A 96 -7.53 -7.81 16.49
C PHE A 96 -6.75 -8.68 17.49
N VAL A 97 -7.01 -10.00 17.51
CA VAL A 97 -6.28 -10.93 18.36
C VAL A 97 -4.86 -11.09 17.82
N GLY A 98 -3.91 -10.52 18.54
CA GLY A 98 -2.48 -10.58 18.27
C GLY A 98 -1.72 -10.93 19.55
N ARG A 99 -0.43 -10.60 19.62
CA ARG A 99 0.37 -10.87 20.84
C ARG A 99 0.36 -9.71 21.83
N ASP A 100 0.39 -10.04 23.11
CA ASP A 100 0.44 -9.11 24.24
C ASP A 100 1.87 -8.61 24.55
N GLY A 101 2.83 -8.93 23.69
CA GLY A 101 4.24 -8.61 23.88
C GLY A 101 5.14 -9.83 23.76
N ASP A 102 6.34 -9.68 24.30
CA ASP A 102 7.43 -10.66 24.23
C ASP A 102 7.16 -11.95 25.02
N SER A 103 6.17 -11.95 25.91
CA SER A 103 5.71 -13.11 26.68
C SER A 103 4.93 -14.13 25.84
N GLY A 104 4.54 -13.78 24.62
CA GLY A 104 3.83 -14.67 23.69
C GLY A 104 2.38 -14.95 24.02
N GLY A 105 1.80 -14.30 25.04
CA GLY A 105 0.37 -14.35 25.30
C GLY A 105 -0.43 -13.73 24.16
N SER A 106 -1.64 -14.24 23.91
CA SER A 106 -2.58 -13.63 22.97
C SER A 106 -3.43 -12.56 23.69
N SER A 107 -3.66 -11.44 23.02
CA SER A 107 -4.49 -10.33 23.53
C SER A 107 -5.59 -10.01 22.52
N PRO A 108 -6.85 -9.75 22.95
CA PRO A 108 -7.94 -9.35 22.06
C PRO A 108 -7.65 -8.10 21.22
N ASN A 109 -6.75 -7.26 21.70
CA ASN A 109 -6.24 -6.07 21.00
C ASN A 109 -4.70 -6.16 20.98
N GLY A 110 -4.19 -7.23 20.38
CA GLY A 110 -2.77 -7.56 20.41
C GLY A 110 -1.97 -6.84 19.34
N THR A 111 -0.67 -7.12 19.31
CA THR A 111 0.25 -6.64 18.29
C THR A 111 0.36 -7.67 17.17
N HIS A 112 0.30 -7.18 15.93
CA HIS A 112 0.56 -7.94 14.72
C HIS A 112 1.85 -7.47 14.05
N VAL A 113 2.41 -8.28 13.15
CA VAL A 113 3.62 -7.94 12.37
C VAL A 113 3.33 -8.07 10.89
N LEU A 114 3.55 -7.01 10.12
CA LEU A 114 3.43 -7.05 8.65
C LEU A 114 4.68 -7.65 8.01
N PHE A 115 5.85 -7.21 8.47
CA PHE A 115 7.12 -7.82 8.09
C PHE A 115 8.20 -7.59 9.14
N SER A 116 9.25 -8.38 9.06
CA SER A 116 10.45 -8.22 9.87
C SER A 116 11.72 -8.70 9.18
N LYS A 117 12.87 -8.10 9.51
CA LYS A 117 14.23 -8.61 9.28
C LYS A 117 14.96 -8.61 10.60
N ASP A 118 14.69 -9.61 11.45
CA ASP A 118 15.15 -9.58 12.85
C ASP A 118 15.25 -10.98 13.51
N CYS A 119 16.13 -11.08 14.51
CA CYS A 119 16.15 -12.13 15.53
C CYS A 119 16.54 -11.67 16.97
N ASP A 120 17.15 -10.49 17.19
CA ASP A 120 17.53 -9.99 18.54
C ASP A 120 18.09 -8.55 18.47
N ARG A 121 17.47 -7.61 19.22
CA ARG A 121 17.76 -6.17 19.44
C ARG A 121 18.16 -5.26 18.26
N ASP A 122 18.29 -5.79 17.04
CA ASP A 122 18.58 -5.09 15.79
C ASP A 122 17.46 -5.28 14.77
N TRP A 123 16.36 -4.56 15.01
CA TRP A 123 15.05 -4.82 14.42
C TRP A 123 14.78 -3.88 13.25
N LEU A 124 14.48 -4.44 12.09
CA LEU A 124 13.64 -3.76 11.12
C LEU A 124 12.30 -4.48 11.08
N SER A 125 11.23 -3.82 11.52
CA SER A 125 9.88 -4.37 11.44
C SER A 125 8.81 -3.29 11.32
N LEU A 126 7.68 -3.67 10.76
CA LEU A 126 6.46 -2.89 10.86
C LEU A 126 5.45 -3.67 11.69
N LEU A 127 5.15 -3.15 12.88
CA LEU A 127 4.18 -3.72 13.80
C LEU A 127 2.87 -2.95 13.73
N LEU A 128 1.75 -3.65 13.89
CA LEU A 128 0.43 -3.08 14.05
C LEU A 128 -0.04 -3.29 15.49
N VAL A 129 -0.03 -2.24 16.31
CA VAL A 129 -0.43 -2.31 17.73
C VAL A 129 -1.87 -1.83 17.86
N ILE A 130 -2.82 -2.73 18.09
CA ILE A 130 -4.26 -2.38 18.06
C ILE A 130 -4.68 -1.38 19.16
N GLN A 131 -4.09 -1.46 20.35
CA GLN A 131 -4.42 -0.55 21.48
C GLN A 131 -3.95 0.90 21.27
N ALA A 132 -3.10 1.15 20.27
CA ALA A 132 -2.44 2.44 20.06
C ALA A 132 -2.59 2.89 18.59
N ALA A 133 -1.99 2.16 17.65
CA ALA A 133 -1.99 2.35 16.18
C ALA A 133 -0.80 1.52 15.59
N PRO A 134 -0.63 1.45 14.25
CA PRO A 134 0.61 0.98 13.66
C PRO A 134 1.86 1.68 14.23
N ARG A 135 2.93 0.91 14.41
CA ARG A 135 4.25 1.36 14.86
C ARG A 135 5.33 0.84 13.92
N GLY A 136 6.06 1.74 13.29
CA GLY A 136 7.29 1.41 12.58
C GLY A 136 8.46 1.31 13.55
N TYR A 137 9.20 0.19 13.51
CA TYR A 137 10.44 0.03 14.26
C TYR A 137 11.60 -0.08 13.29
N VAL A 138 12.58 0.81 13.47
CA VAL A 138 13.88 0.76 12.80
C VAL A 138 14.94 0.83 13.89
N ALA A 139 15.86 -0.12 13.92
CA ALA A 139 16.93 -0.16 14.89
C ALA A 139 18.30 -0.43 14.26
N GLY A 140 19.31 0.18 14.88
CA GLY A 140 20.70 -0.28 14.85
C GLY A 140 21.32 -0.09 16.23
N GLY A 141 21.62 -1.18 16.94
CA GLY A 141 22.34 -1.23 18.21
C GLY A 141 21.65 -0.59 19.43
N THR A 142 20.49 0.06 19.30
CA THR A 142 19.70 0.63 20.39
C THR A 142 18.23 0.66 20.01
N TRP A 143 17.33 0.40 20.95
CA TRP A 143 15.87 0.50 20.77
C TRP A 143 15.48 1.92 20.34
N LYS A 144 15.27 2.15 19.04
CA LYS A 144 14.77 3.41 18.49
C LYS A 144 13.40 3.20 17.86
N GLY A 145 12.42 2.88 18.71
CA GLY A 145 11.02 2.97 18.33
C GLY A 145 10.60 4.42 18.22
N SER A 146 9.96 4.81 17.13
CA SER A 146 9.32 6.13 17.02
C SER A 146 8.13 6.09 16.07
N LEU A 147 6.92 5.91 16.62
CA LEU A 147 5.74 6.78 16.45
C LEU A 147 4.44 6.15 16.96
N SER A 148 3.50 7.05 17.28
CA SER A 148 2.06 6.90 17.60
C SER A 148 1.39 8.20 17.09
N HIS A 149 0.17 8.31 16.54
CA HIS A 149 -0.87 7.41 16.05
C HIS A 149 -1.41 7.98 14.72
N PHE A 150 -1.90 7.12 13.81
CA PHE A 150 -3.16 7.31 13.07
C PHE A 150 -3.54 5.96 12.43
N LEU A 151 -4.50 5.25 13.05
CA LEU A 151 -5.34 4.25 12.38
C LEU A 151 -6.47 3.84 13.32
N SER A 152 -7.73 3.99 12.91
CA SER A 152 -8.78 3.06 13.34
C SER A 152 -8.84 1.97 12.27
N THR A 153 -8.12 0.88 12.47
CA THR A 153 -8.26 -0.29 11.58
C THR A 153 -9.67 -0.82 11.73
N THR A 154 -10.32 -1.09 10.61
CA THR A 154 -11.53 -1.89 10.60
C THR A 154 -11.16 -3.29 10.15
N LEU A 155 -11.80 -4.28 10.76
CA LEU A 155 -11.66 -5.65 10.28
C LEU A 155 -12.28 -5.74 8.88
N ASP A 156 -11.83 -6.72 8.12
CA ASP A 156 -12.40 -7.11 6.84
C ASP A 156 -12.33 -6.01 5.76
N THR A 157 -11.43 -5.03 5.92
CA THR A 157 -11.24 -3.91 5.00
C THR A 157 -9.81 -3.85 4.50
N TRP A 158 -9.65 -3.96 3.17
CA TRP A 158 -8.37 -3.76 2.50
C TRP A 158 -7.89 -2.31 2.67
N THR A 159 -6.69 -2.16 3.23
CA THR A 159 -6.01 -0.88 3.46
C THR A 159 -4.59 -0.99 2.91
N HIS A 160 -4.18 -0.01 2.12
CA HIS A 160 -2.80 0.08 1.68
C HIS A 160 -1.96 0.73 2.77
N VAL A 161 -0.87 0.08 3.15
CA VAL A 161 0.07 0.50 4.18
C VAL A 161 1.45 0.69 3.59
N GLY A 162 2.17 1.71 4.04
CA GLY A 162 3.55 1.95 3.65
C GLY A 162 4.40 2.48 4.79
N MET A 163 5.71 2.23 4.68
CA MET A 163 6.74 2.77 5.57
C MET A 163 7.94 3.15 4.73
N SER A 164 8.37 4.41 4.77
CA SER A 164 9.63 4.86 4.16
C SER A 164 10.62 5.30 5.22
N TYR A 165 11.90 5.18 4.88
CA TYR A 165 13.00 5.62 5.72
C TYR A 165 14.10 6.25 4.88
N ASN A 166 14.57 7.42 5.28
CA ASN A 166 15.55 8.20 4.52
C ASN A 166 16.92 8.36 5.20
N GLY A 167 17.19 7.58 6.26
CA GLY A 167 18.42 7.68 7.05
C GLY A 167 18.28 8.58 8.27
N THR A 168 17.27 9.44 8.29
CA THR A 168 16.99 10.33 9.43
C THR A 168 15.55 10.20 9.92
N PHE A 169 14.59 10.08 9.00
CA PHE A 169 13.17 10.05 9.31
C PHE A 169 12.53 8.76 8.85
N ILE A 170 11.63 8.21 9.67
CA ILE A 170 10.65 7.20 9.26
C ILE A 170 9.36 7.94 8.92
N LYS A 171 8.71 7.58 7.82
CA LYS A 171 7.37 8.04 7.46
C LYS A 171 6.42 6.87 7.26
N LEU A 172 5.20 6.97 7.77
CA LEU A 172 4.14 5.99 7.55
C LEU A 172 3.08 6.52 6.59
N TYR A 173 2.51 5.60 5.81
CA TYR A 173 1.54 5.90 4.78
C TYR A 173 0.31 5.02 4.91
N ILE A 174 -0.87 5.60 4.69
CA ILE A 174 -2.15 4.90 4.58
C ILE A 174 -2.84 5.35 3.30
N ASN A 175 -3.26 4.41 2.48
CA ASN A 175 -3.94 4.67 1.20
C ASN A 175 -3.19 5.72 0.35
N GLY A 176 -1.86 5.56 0.30
CA GLY A 176 -0.95 6.43 -0.46
C GLY A 176 -0.66 7.79 0.16
N LEU A 177 -1.22 8.14 1.33
CA LEU A 177 -1.03 9.44 1.97
C LEU A 177 -0.15 9.34 3.22
N PRO A 178 0.80 10.27 3.45
CA PRO A 178 1.61 10.28 4.65
C PRO A 178 0.75 10.61 5.88
N VAL A 179 0.86 9.82 6.94
CA VAL A 179 0.05 9.97 8.18
C VAL A 179 0.87 10.30 9.41
N ALA A 180 2.16 9.95 9.42
CA ALA A 180 3.05 10.23 10.54
C ALA A 180 4.52 10.27 10.08
N ALA A 181 5.34 11.09 10.73
CA ALA A 181 6.78 11.13 10.53
C ALA A 181 7.54 11.37 11.85
N SER A 182 8.70 10.74 12.03
CA SER A 182 9.56 10.90 13.21
C SER A 182 11.03 10.79 12.86
N ALA A 183 11.85 11.54 13.60
CA ALA A 183 13.30 11.38 13.53
C ALA A 183 13.70 10.07 14.21
N SER A 184 14.39 9.19 13.48
CA SER A 184 14.93 7.93 13.95
C SER A 184 16.25 7.61 13.22
N PRO A 185 17.35 8.36 13.46
CA PRO A 185 18.63 8.11 12.82
C PRO A 185 19.18 6.74 13.24
N ASN A 186 19.45 5.86 12.28
CA ASN A 186 19.77 4.44 12.46
C ASN A 186 20.61 3.92 11.28
N THR A 187 21.09 2.67 11.42
CA THR A 187 21.78 1.92 10.37
C THR A 187 21.21 0.51 10.28
N PHE A 188 21.25 -0.13 9.12
CA PHE A 188 20.69 -1.47 8.90
C PHE A 188 21.73 -2.60 8.92
N THR A 189 22.97 -2.32 9.31
CA THR A 189 24.08 -3.29 9.21
C THR A 189 23.76 -4.64 9.86
N ALA A 190 23.09 -4.64 11.00
CA ALA A 190 22.74 -5.86 11.72
C ALA A 190 21.52 -6.60 11.13
N THR A 191 20.57 -5.89 10.52
CA THR A 191 19.40 -6.50 9.85
C THR A 191 19.78 -7.14 8.51
N ASN A 192 20.88 -6.70 7.89
CA ASN A 192 21.40 -7.22 6.63
C ASN A 192 21.91 -8.66 6.68
N ALA A 193 22.10 -9.22 7.89
CA ALA A 193 22.43 -10.63 8.07
C ALA A 193 21.20 -11.53 8.23
N ARG A 194 19.98 -10.97 8.14
CA ARG A 194 18.72 -11.65 8.51
C ARG A 194 17.79 -11.84 7.32
N ASP A 195 17.10 -12.96 7.31
CA ASP A 195 16.01 -13.23 6.37
C ASP A 195 14.88 -12.21 6.56
N LEU A 196 14.13 -11.97 5.48
CA LEU A 196 12.90 -11.19 5.52
C LEU A 196 11.72 -12.14 5.80
N TYR A 197 10.92 -11.80 6.80
CA TYR A 197 9.68 -12.49 7.13
C TYR A 197 8.52 -11.58 6.76
N ILE A 198 7.53 -12.12 6.06
CA ILE A 198 6.25 -11.46 5.76
C ILE A 198 5.18 -12.14 6.60
N GLY A 199 4.36 -11.34 7.28
CA GLY A 199 3.29 -11.81 8.17
C GLY A 199 3.76 -12.45 9.48
N GLY A 200 5.06 -12.43 9.79
CA GLY A 200 5.63 -13.04 10.98
C GLY A 200 7.04 -12.54 11.29
N MET A 201 7.70 -13.21 12.24
CA MET A 201 9.10 -12.96 12.59
C MET A 201 9.80 -14.19 13.15
N ALA A 202 11.14 -14.16 13.20
CA ALA A 202 11.96 -15.32 13.54
C ALA A 202 11.94 -15.67 15.04
N CYS A 203 12.08 -14.67 15.92
CA CYS A 203 12.47 -14.90 17.32
C CYS A 203 11.42 -14.58 18.36
N TRP A 204 10.35 -13.89 17.95
CA TRP A 204 9.23 -13.63 18.82
C TRP A 204 7.96 -14.16 18.18
N PRO A 205 6.96 -14.55 18.98
CA PRO A 205 5.79 -15.23 18.47
C PRO A 205 4.78 -14.28 17.81
N TYR A 206 5.17 -13.06 17.42
CA TYR A 206 4.29 -12.13 16.72
C TYR A 206 3.94 -12.66 15.33
N PHE A 207 2.69 -12.49 14.94
CA PHE A 207 2.14 -12.96 13.68
C PHE A 207 1.16 -11.93 13.10
N PHE A 208 0.86 -12.04 11.82
CA PHE A 208 -0.24 -11.32 11.19
C PHE A 208 -1.50 -12.18 11.20
N ASN A 209 -2.65 -11.56 11.46
CA ASN A 209 -3.94 -12.25 11.42
C ASN A 209 -4.85 -11.60 10.38
N GLY A 210 -4.72 -12.05 9.15
CA GLY A 210 -5.48 -11.53 8.03
C GLY A 210 -4.80 -11.74 6.69
N ASP A 211 -5.21 -10.97 5.69
CA ASP A 211 -4.76 -11.14 4.32
C ASP A 211 -3.74 -10.06 3.93
N LEU A 212 -2.69 -10.45 3.22
CA LEU A 212 -1.71 -9.54 2.62
C LEU A 212 -1.68 -9.72 1.11
N ASP A 213 -1.44 -8.61 0.41
CA ASP A 213 -1.34 -8.57 -1.03
C ASP A 213 -0.35 -7.47 -1.48
N ASP A 214 0.20 -7.61 -2.69
CA ASP A 214 0.97 -6.59 -3.39
C ASP A 214 2.18 -6.07 -2.58
N PHE A 215 2.86 -6.98 -1.86
CA PHE A 215 3.99 -6.65 -1.00
C PHE A 215 5.19 -6.18 -1.83
N ARG A 216 5.63 -4.94 -1.61
CA ARG A 216 6.78 -4.33 -2.28
C ARG A 216 7.81 -3.84 -1.27
N PHE A 217 9.07 -4.08 -1.60
CA PHE A 217 10.19 -3.62 -0.82
C PHE A 217 11.21 -2.94 -1.72
N TYR A 218 11.67 -1.77 -1.28
CA TYR A 218 12.57 -0.89 -2.01
C TYR A 218 13.80 -0.59 -1.17
N ASN A 219 14.97 -0.48 -1.80
CA ASN A 219 16.23 -0.09 -1.15
C ASN A 219 16.47 1.43 -1.14
N ARG A 220 15.40 2.22 -1.26
CA ARG A 220 15.44 3.68 -1.23
C ARG A 220 14.21 4.26 -0.56
N ASP A 221 14.30 5.52 -0.17
CA ASP A 221 13.16 6.34 0.22
C ASP A 221 12.34 6.68 -1.03
N LEU A 222 11.07 6.25 -1.06
CA LEU A 222 10.12 6.71 -2.05
C LEU A 222 9.56 8.07 -1.64
N THR A 223 9.31 8.94 -2.61
CA THR A 223 8.61 10.20 -2.34
C THR A 223 7.13 9.96 -2.04
N ASP A 224 6.46 10.95 -1.43
CA ASP A 224 5.02 10.86 -1.13
C ASP A 224 4.19 10.63 -2.41
N ASP A 225 4.61 11.23 -3.53
CA ASP A 225 3.96 11.02 -4.83
C ASP A 225 4.21 9.61 -5.39
N GLU A 226 5.38 9.02 -5.16
CA GLU A 226 5.69 7.65 -5.57
C GLU A 226 4.91 6.60 -4.77
N VAL A 227 4.76 6.79 -3.46
CA VAL A 227 3.91 5.92 -2.62
C VAL A 227 2.45 6.06 -3.03
N LYS A 228 1.99 7.29 -3.28
CA LYS A 228 0.64 7.55 -3.79
C LYS A 228 0.40 6.91 -5.16
N ALA A 229 1.38 6.98 -6.07
CA ALA A 229 1.30 6.35 -7.38
C ALA A 229 1.22 4.82 -7.28
N THR A 230 2.01 4.22 -6.39
CA THR A 230 1.99 2.78 -6.09
C THR A 230 0.60 2.35 -5.62
N PHE A 231 0.07 3.01 -4.59
CA PHE A 231 -1.27 2.79 -4.06
C PHE A 231 -2.34 2.83 -5.16
N ILE A 232 -2.31 3.87 -5.98
CA ILE A 232 -3.27 4.11 -7.05
C ILE A 232 -3.18 3.03 -8.15
N ALA A 233 -1.97 2.66 -8.54
CA ALA A 233 -1.74 1.63 -9.55
C ALA A 233 -2.35 0.29 -9.14
N GLU A 234 -2.26 -0.01 -7.84
CA GLU A 234 -2.75 -1.24 -7.24
C GLU A 234 -4.25 -1.15 -6.91
N ASN A 235 -4.81 0.00 -6.57
CA ASN A 235 -6.23 0.12 -6.19
C ASN A 235 -7.23 -0.29 -7.30
N GLY A 236 -6.74 -0.65 -8.50
CA GLY A 236 -7.55 -1.05 -9.64
C GLY A 236 -8.24 0.15 -10.28
N VAL A 237 -9.27 -0.10 -11.07
CA VAL A 237 -10.05 0.97 -11.71
C VAL A 237 -10.73 1.80 -10.63
N ILE A 238 -10.35 3.08 -10.49
CA ILE A 238 -10.94 3.99 -9.52
C ILE A 238 -12.40 4.27 -9.91
N GLN A 239 -13.32 4.21 -8.95
CA GLN A 239 -14.75 4.42 -9.21
C GLN A 239 -15.34 5.41 -8.22
N SER A 240 -16.34 6.19 -8.62
CA SER A 240 -17.10 6.99 -7.64
C SER A 240 -18.00 6.06 -6.83
N ILE A 241 -17.89 6.06 -5.51
CA ILE A 241 -18.63 5.15 -4.60
C ILE A 241 -19.86 5.80 -3.97
N LYS A 242 -19.99 7.12 -4.08
CA LYS A 242 -21.16 7.90 -3.65
C LYS A 242 -21.27 9.18 -4.47
N ALA A 243 -22.41 9.87 -4.37
CA ALA A 243 -22.51 11.22 -4.90
C ALA A 243 -21.64 12.18 -4.06
N GLY A 244 -20.98 13.14 -4.70
CA GLY A 244 -20.06 14.03 -3.99
C GLY A 244 -19.28 14.99 -4.90
N ASN A 245 -18.31 15.68 -4.32
CA ASN A 245 -17.43 16.58 -5.08
C ASN A 245 -16.26 15.79 -5.67
N TRP A 246 -15.79 16.17 -6.86
CA TRP A 246 -14.63 15.55 -7.52
C TRP A 246 -13.37 15.64 -6.65
N MET A 247 -13.21 16.76 -5.96
CA MET A 247 -12.08 17.03 -5.07
C MET A 247 -12.27 16.49 -3.65
N ASP A 248 -13.39 15.81 -3.37
CA ASP A 248 -13.58 15.05 -2.13
C ASP A 248 -13.06 13.62 -2.33
N ALA A 249 -11.96 13.30 -1.66
CA ALA A 249 -11.33 11.99 -1.71
C ALA A 249 -12.29 10.85 -1.31
N SER A 250 -13.25 11.11 -0.42
CA SER A 250 -14.23 10.12 0.03
C SER A 250 -15.29 9.78 -1.02
N THR A 251 -15.36 10.54 -2.12
CA THR A 251 -16.20 10.24 -3.29
C THR A 251 -15.67 9.03 -4.06
N TRP A 252 -14.38 8.72 -3.96
CA TRP A 252 -13.68 7.74 -4.80
C TRP A 252 -13.33 6.46 -4.05
N SER A 253 -13.34 5.34 -4.76
CA SER A 253 -13.01 4.02 -4.20
C SER A 253 -11.59 3.94 -3.65
N CYS A 254 -10.67 4.75 -4.16
CA CYS A 254 -9.31 4.86 -3.63
C CYS A 254 -9.19 5.75 -2.38
N GLN A 255 -10.28 6.36 -1.90
CA GLN A 255 -10.21 7.38 -0.84
C GLN A 255 -9.15 8.46 -1.13
N CYS A 256 -9.01 8.81 -2.42
CA CYS A 256 -7.98 9.68 -2.96
C CYS A 256 -8.58 10.51 -4.11
N ILE A 257 -7.95 11.65 -4.44
CA ILE A 257 -8.36 12.43 -5.61
C ILE A 257 -7.68 11.82 -6.86
N PRO A 258 -8.45 11.38 -7.87
CA PRO A 258 -7.90 10.85 -9.12
C PRO A 258 -7.05 11.88 -9.84
N THR A 259 -5.96 11.44 -10.47
CA THR A 259 -5.08 12.29 -11.28
C THR A 259 -5.25 11.96 -12.77
N ALA A 260 -4.58 12.76 -13.62
CA ALA A 260 -4.49 12.54 -15.05
C ALA A 260 -4.07 11.12 -15.46
N ALA A 261 -3.28 10.47 -14.62
CA ALA A 261 -2.72 9.16 -14.89
C ALA A 261 -3.69 8.01 -14.58
N ASN A 262 -4.86 8.29 -13.99
CA ASN A 262 -5.76 7.28 -13.44
C ASN A 262 -7.14 7.36 -14.11
N PRO A 263 -7.51 6.40 -14.97
CA PRO A 263 -8.87 6.36 -15.49
C PRO A 263 -9.85 6.13 -14.34
N VAL A 264 -10.97 6.85 -14.39
CA VAL A 264 -12.05 6.69 -13.40
C VAL A 264 -13.33 6.21 -14.05
N VAL A 265 -14.11 5.43 -13.31
CA VAL A 265 -15.49 5.08 -13.66
C VAL A 265 -16.43 5.84 -12.74
N VAL A 266 -17.16 6.80 -13.32
CA VAL A 266 -18.18 7.55 -12.58
C VAL A 266 -19.47 6.75 -12.58
N LYS A 267 -19.89 6.25 -11.41
CA LYS A 267 -21.15 5.51 -11.17
C LYS A 267 -22.21 6.33 -10.44
N HIS A 268 -21.81 7.45 -9.84
CA HIS A 268 -22.64 8.32 -9.02
C HIS A 268 -22.51 9.77 -9.50
N VAL A 269 -23.37 10.65 -9.02
CA VAL A 269 -23.30 12.08 -9.38
C VAL A 269 -22.04 12.71 -8.78
N VAL A 270 -21.10 13.14 -9.62
CA VAL A 270 -19.88 13.84 -9.20
C VAL A 270 -19.93 15.31 -9.63
N GLN A 271 -19.76 16.22 -8.67
CA GLN A 271 -19.81 17.67 -8.85
C GLN A 271 -18.40 18.24 -9.02
N ILE A 272 -18.21 19.16 -9.98
CA ILE A 272 -17.00 19.98 -10.09
C ILE A 272 -17.39 21.42 -9.73
N SER A 273 -16.77 21.96 -8.68
CA SER A 273 -17.11 23.29 -8.15
C SER A 273 -16.77 24.41 -9.13
N THR A 274 -17.41 25.56 -8.95
CA THR A 274 -17.27 26.76 -9.82
C THR A 274 -15.87 27.37 -9.82
N THR A 275 -15.05 27.03 -8.82
CA THR A 275 -13.67 27.52 -8.64
C THR A 275 -12.60 26.54 -9.14
N GLU A 276 -13.00 25.33 -9.56
CA GLU A 276 -12.09 24.26 -9.94
C GLU A 276 -12.12 23.99 -11.45
N THR A 277 -10.95 23.68 -12.02
CA THR A 277 -10.84 23.20 -13.40
C THR A 277 -10.66 21.68 -13.38
N GLY A 278 -11.67 20.93 -13.80
CA GLY A 278 -11.55 19.50 -14.03
C GLY A 278 -10.87 19.25 -15.37
N ASN A 279 -9.72 18.57 -15.36
CA ASN A 279 -9.09 18.11 -16.60
C ASN A 279 -9.46 16.64 -16.82
N ALA A 280 -10.19 16.33 -17.89
CA ALA A 280 -10.44 14.97 -18.33
C ALA A 280 -9.60 14.69 -19.57
N TYR A 281 -8.94 13.54 -19.62
CA TYR A 281 -8.08 13.19 -20.77
C TYR A 281 -8.86 12.37 -21.80
N THR A 282 -9.80 11.55 -21.31
CA THR A 282 -10.78 10.82 -22.12
C THR A 282 -12.05 10.62 -21.31
N VAL A 283 -13.20 10.91 -21.91
CA VAL A 283 -14.52 10.57 -21.35
C VAL A 283 -15.09 9.44 -22.19
N LYS A 284 -15.36 8.29 -21.56
CA LYS A 284 -16.15 7.21 -22.16
C LYS A 284 -17.46 7.14 -21.39
N GLU A 285 -18.58 7.43 -22.06
CA GLU A 285 -19.89 7.22 -21.45
C GLU A 285 -20.09 5.73 -21.17
N MET A 286 -20.33 5.41 -19.91
CA MET A 286 -20.88 4.12 -19.51
C MET A 286 -22.26 4.39 -18.90
N LEU A 287 -23.23 3.50 -19.16
CA LEU A 287 -24.61 3.64 -18.70
C LEU A 287 -24.67 3.94 -17.19
N GLY A 288 -25.25 5.10 -16.83
CA GLY A 288 -25.67 5.43 -15.46
C GLY A 288 -24.85 6.47 -14.69
N GLY A 289 -23.65 6.86 -15.15
CA GLY A 289 -22.82 7.88 -14.49
C GLY A 289 -23.15 9.33 -14.89
N GLN A 290 -23.09 10.29 -13.97
CA GLN A 290 -23.32 11.72 -14.26
C GLN A 290 -22.23 12.60 -13.64
N VAL A 291 -21.61 13.46 -14.45
CA VAL A 291 -20.74 14.56 -13.99
C VAL A 291 -21.50 15.87 -14.17
N VAL A 292 -21.60 16.67 -13.10
CA VAL A 292 -22.29 17.96 -13.09
C VAL A 292 -21.27 19.07 -12.88
N LEU A 293 -21.33 20.07 -13.76
CA LEU A 293 -20.44 21.23 -13.73
C LEU A 293 -21.18 22.42 -13.12
N GLY A 294 -20.54 23.10 -12.15
CA GLY A 294 -21.02 24.41 -11.70
C GLY A 294 -21.05 25.43 -12.84
N ALA A 295 -21.83 26.50 -12.70
CA ALA A 295 -22.11 27.48 -13.78
C ALA A 295 -20.86 28.10 -14.45
N THR A 296 -19.72 28.14 -13.74
CA THR A 296 -18.42 28.61 -14.25
C THR A 296 -17.35 27.53 -14.33
N ALA A 297 -17.66 26.31 -13.90
CA ALA A 297 -16.75 25.18 -13.93
C ALA A 297 -16.45 24.79 -15.38
N LYS A 298 -15.19 24.42 -15.64
CA LYS A 298 -14.75 23.96 -16.97
C LYS A 298 -14.28 22.52 -16.85
N LEU A 299 -14.85 21.64 -17.68
CA LEU A 299 -14.27 20.33 -17.96
C LEU A 299 -13.44 20.44 -19.22
N GLN A 300 -12.12 20.52 -19.08
CA GLN A 300 -11.22 20.59 -20.22
C GLN A 300 -10.88 19.18 -20.67
N ILE A 301 -11.35 18.79 -21.87
CA ILE A 301 -10.94 17.54 -22.50
C ILE A 301 -9.59 17.78 -23.18
N ARG A 302 -8.50 17.29 -22.60
CA ARG A 302 -7.17 17.35 -23.22
C ARG A 302 -6.96 16.10 -24.07
N ARG A 303 -6.87 16.27 -25.39
CA ARG A 303 -6.41 15.20 -26.28
C ARG A 303 -4.94 14.90 -25.92
N PRO A 304 -4.53 13.62 -25.84
CA PRO A 304 -3.12 13.27 -25.67
C PRO A 304 -2.27 13.84 -26.82
#